data_AF-A0A7Y5F4W5-F1
#
_entry.id   AF-A0A7Y5F4W5-F1
#
_cell.length_a   1.000
_cell.length_b   1.000
_cell.length_c   1.000
_cell.angle_alpha   90.00
_cell.angle_beta   90.00
_cell.angle_gamma   90.00
#
_symmetry.space_group_name_H-M   'P 1'
#
loop_
_entity.id
_entity.type
_entity.pdbx_description
1 polymer ?
#
loop_
_entity_poly.entity_id
_entity_poly.type
_entity_poly.pdbx_seq_one_letter_code
_entity_poly.pdbx_strand_id
1 'polypeptide(L)'
;MKSFWPWLIASRKRIVFVSLLILLLLDAGRSLYARVGYAAPAEPWNPAPYQALTWPPSADALPADAPLGAQVYAERCALCHGPAGQGDGPAAPSMIPRPRDFTLGLYKYKTTPA
;
A
#
# COMPACT_ATOMS: atom_id res chain seq x y z
N MET A 1 10.00 31.11 -39.65
CA MET A 1 9.84 30.59 -38.28
C MET A 1 10.96 29.60 -38.03
N LYS A 2 12.01 29.97 -37.28
CA LYS A 2 13.17 29.10 -37.03
C LYS A 2 12.75 28.09 -35.94
N SER A 3 12.78 26.79 -36.25
CA SER A 3 12.37 25.76 -35.31
C SER A 3 13.32 25.79 -34.10
N PHE A 4 12.75 25.81 -32.91
CA PHE A 4 13.46 25.89 -31.62
C PHE A 4 14.09 24.53 -31.23
N TRP A 5 13.69 23.45 -31.91
CA TRP A 5 14.04 22.06 -31.63
C TRP A 5 15.52 21.65 -31.82
N PRO A 6 16.30 22.15 -32.80
CA PRO A 6 17.67 21.67 -33.04
C PRO A 6 18.71 22.20 -32.04
N TRP A 7 18.41 23.21 -31.22
CA TRP A 7 19.40 23.81 -30.30
C TRP A 7 19.61 23.01 -29.00
N LEU A 8 18.56 22.34 -28.53
CA LEU A 8 18.58 21.59 -27.26
C LEU A 8 19.39 20.29 -27.39
N ILE A 9 19.33 19.65 -28.56
CA ILE A 9 19.93 18.33 -28.84
C ILE A 9 21.36 18.46 -29.44
N ALA A 10 21.78 19.67 -29.81
CA ALA A 10 23.09 19.92 -30.43
C ALA A 10 24.29 19.80 -29.46
N SER A 11 24.08 19.65 -28.15
CA SER A 11 25.17 19.54 -27.17
C SER A 11 24.86 18.51 -26.10
N ARG A 12 25.74 17.50 -25.96
CA ARG A 12 25.65 16.48 -24.91
C ARG A 12 25.58 17.08 -23.51
N LYS A 13 26.26 18.21 -23.27
CA LYS A 13 26.21 18.93 -21.98
C LYS A 13 24.83 19.53 -21.71
N ARG A 14 24.16 20.05 -22.74
CA ARG A 14 22.79 20.60 -22.62
C ARG A 14 21.77 19.50 -22.38
N ILE A 15 21.88 18.38 -23.10
CA ILE A 15 21.02 17.21 -22.88
C ILE A 15 21.13 16.73 -21.43
N VAL A 16 22.35 16.51 -20.92
CA VAL A 16 22.57 16.09 -19.53
C VAL A 16 21.99 17.10 -18.54
N PHE A 17 22.24 18.39 -18.75
CA PHE A 17 21.71 19.43 -17.86
C PHE A 17 20.17 19.46 -17.83
N VAL A 18 19.52 19.40 -18.99
CA VAL A 18 18.06 19.37 -19.10
C VAL A 18 17.48 18.10 -18.48
N SER A 19 18.09 16.93 -18.72
CA SER A 19 17.66 15.68 -18.11
C SER A 19 17.78 15.71 -16.58
N LEU A 20 18.89 16.23 -16.04
CA LEU A 20 19.06 16.38 -14.59
C LEU A 20 18.05 17.37 -14.00
N LEU A 21 17.76 18.48 -14.68
CA LEU A 21 16.74 19.43 -14.26
C LEU A 21 15.35 18.78 -14.22
N ILE A 22 14.98 18.02 -15.25
CA ILE A 22 13.70 17.30 -15.31
C ILE A 22 13.60 16.28 -14.18
N LEU A 23 14.66 15.48 -13.95
CA LEU A 23 14.67 14.50 -12.86
C LEU A 23 14.52 15.17 -11.49
N LEU A 24 15.22 16.29 -11.26
CA LEU A 24 15.11 17.06 -10.03
C LEU A 24 13.69 17.60 -9.83
N LEU A 25 13.06 18.12 -10.88
CA LEU A 25 11.68 18.62 -10.82
C LEU A 25 10.68 17.50 -10.53
N LEU A 26 10.85 16.33 -11.14
CA LEU A 26 9.98 15.17 -10.89
C LEU A 26 10.13 14.66 -9.46
N ASP A 27 11.36 14.57 -8.94
CA ASP A 27 11.60 14.14 -7.57
C ASP A 27 11.06 15.14 -6.55
N ALA A 28 11.30 16.44 -6.78
CA ALA A 28 10.72 17.51 -5.96
C ALA A 28 9.19 17.51 -5.99
N GLY A 29 8.59 17.31 -7.16
CA GLY A 29 7.14 17.18 -7.33
C GLY A 29 6.57 15.99 -6.55
N ARG A 30 7.21 14.82 -6.65
CA ARG A 30 6.80 13.61 -5.90
C ARG A 30 6.92 13.81 -4.39
N SER A 31 8.00 14.46 -3.94
CA SER A 31 8.24 14.78 -2.54
C SER A 31 7.19 15.76 -1.99
N LEU A 32 6.87 16.82 -2.75
CA LEU A 32 5.84 17.78 -2.37
C LEU A 32 4.46 17.13 -2.32
N TYR A 33 4.11 16.32 -3.33
CA TYR A 33 2.85 15.58 -3.36
C TYR A 33 2.70 14.66 -2.14
N ALA A 34 3.74 13.91 -1.80
CA ALA A 34 3.75 13.07 -0.61
C ALA A 34 3.55 13.91 0.66
N ARG A 35 4.30 15.00 0.84
CA ARG A 35 4.19 15.87 2.02
C ARG A 35 2.79 16.46 2.19
N VAL A 36 2.20 16.97 1.10
CA VAL A 36 0.85 17.55 1.12
C VAL A 36 -0.19 16.46 1.38
N GLY A 37 -0.08 15.31 0.70
CA GLY A 37 -1.00 14.18 0.89
C GLY A 37 -0.94 13.55 2.28
N TYR A 38 0.23 13.49 2.91
CA TYR A 38 0.37 12.99 4.28
C TYR A 38 -0.08 14.02 5.34
N ALA A 39 0.06 15.32 5.06
CA ALA A 39 -0.39 16.37 5.98
C ALA A 39 -1.92 16.49 6.02
N ALA A 40 -2.61 16.12 4.95
CA ALA A 40 -4.06 16.14 4.84
C ALA A 40 -4.58 14.81 4.26
N PRO A 41 -4.75 13.76 5.08
CA PRO A 41 -5.29 12.49 4.60
C PRO A 41 -6.66 12.71 3.97
N ALA A 42 -6.91 12.04 2.83
CA ALA A 42 -8.15 12.18 2.07
C ALA A 42 -9.40 11.88 2.90
N GLU A 43 -9.27 10.99 3.89
CA GLU A 43 -10.28 10.79 4.92
C GLU A 43 -9.62 10.74 6.32
N PRO A 44 -10.05 11.61 7.26
CA PRO A 44 -9.71 11.45 8.67
C PRO A 44 -10.26 10.12 9.17
N TRP A 45 -9.45 9.38 9.92
CA TRP A 45 -9.89 8.17 10.61
C TRP A 45 -11.12 8.47 11.49
N ASN A 46 -12.26 7.87 11.15
CA ASN A 46 -13.53 8.06 11.86
C ASN A 46 -13.84 6.86 12.77
N PRO A 47 -13.95 7.07 14.10
CA PRO A 47 -14.29 6.01 15.02
C PRO A 47 -15.67 5.41 14.99
N ALA A 48 -16.64 6.25 14.65
CA ALA A 48 -18.04 5.96 14.87
C ALA A 48 -18.50 4.59 14.30
N PRO A 49 -18.16 4.19 13.05
CA PRO A 49 -18.67 2.94 12.49
C PRO A 49 -18.10 1.68 13.15
N TYR A 50 -16.93 1.74 13.79
CA TYR A 50 -16.33 0.57 14.43
C TYR A 50 -16.57 0.50 15.95
N GLN A 51 -17.02 1.58 16.59
CA GLN A 51 -17.36 1.56 18.02
C GLN A 51 -18.58 0.67 18.33
N ALA A 52 -19.47 0.51 17.35
CA ALA A 52 -20.65 -0.34 17.47
C ALA A 52 -20.38 -1.82 17.13
N LEU A 53 -19.16 -2.16 16.66
CA LEU A 53 -18.80 -3.55 16.38
C LEU A 53 -18.48 -4.26 17.70
N THR A 54 -19.28 -5.26 18.07
CA THR A 54 -18.91 -6.19 19.13
C THR A 54 -17.72 -7.02 18.65
N TRP A 55 -16.62 -7.02 19.42
CA TRP A 55 -15.43 -7.79 19.08
C TRP A 55 -15.47 -9.17 19.76
N PRO A 56 -15.26 -10.29 19.02
CA PRO A 56 -14.97 -10.35 17.59
C PRO A 56 -16.23 -10.11 16.75
N PRO A 57 -16.19 -9.23 15.74
CA PRO A 57 -17.30 -9.12 14.80
C PRO A 57 -17.39 -10.49 14.14
N SER A 58 -18.50 -11.19 14.35
CA SER A 58 -18.78 -12.56 13.84
C SER A 58 -18.20 -13.77 14.59
N ALA A 59 -17.85 -13.69 15.87
CA ALA A 59 -17.59 -14.93 16.65
C ALA A 59 -18.75 -15.96 16.57
N ASP A 60 -19.99 -15.46 16.45
CA ASP A 60 -21.19 -16.29 16.49
C ASP A 60 -22.05 -16.29 15.21
N ALA A 61 -21.70 -15.52 14.17
CA ALA A 61 -22.70 -15.11 13.16
C ALA A 61 -22.36 -15.38 11.68
N LEU A 62 -21.14 -15.80 11.32
CA LEU A 62 -20.81 -16.11 9.92
C LEU A 62 -20.35 -17.56 9.76
N PRO A 63 -20.90 -18.29 8.78
CA PRO A 63 -20.33 -19.57 8.36
C PRO A 63 -18.84 -19.40 8.07
N ALA A 64 -18.01 -20.37 8.45
CA ALA A 64 -16.56 -20.34 8.23
C ALA A 64 -16.18 -20.19 6.74
N ASP A 65 -17.13 -20.47 5.85
CA ASP A 65 -17.07 -20.40 4.39
C ASP A 65 -17.82 -19.19 3.81
N ALA A 66 -18.08 -18.14 4.61
CA ALA A 66 -18.77 -16.94 4.14
C ALA A 66 -18.13 -16.44 2.80
N PRO A 67 -18.86 -16.54 1.67
CA PRO A 67 -18.24 -16.44 0.34
C PRO A 67 -17.58 -15.09 0.08
N LEU A 68 -18.11 -14.03 0.71
CA LEU A 68 -17.54 -12.69 0.67
C LEU A 68 -16.15 -12.64 1.34
N GLY A 69 -15.96 -13.31 2.47
CA GLY A 69 -14.68 -13.34 3.19
C GLY A 69 -13.60 -14.04 2.38
N ALA A 70 -13.92 -15.20 1.80
CA ALA A 70 -13.02 -15.95 0.93
C ALA A 70 -12.62 -15.14 -0.32
N GLN A 71 -13.58 -14.46 -0.96
CA GLN A 71 -13.31 -13.61 -2.12
C GLN A 71 -12.38 -12.44 -1.77
N VAL A 72 -12.70 -11.69 -0.72
CA VAL A 72 -11.88 -10.56 -0.29
C VAL A 72 -10.47 -11.00 0.08
N TYR A 73 -10.35 -12.14 0.78
CA TYR A 73 -9.06 -12.70 1.14
C TYR A 73 -8.20 -13.02 -0.10
N ALA A 74 -8.79 -13.70 -1.09
CA ALA A 74 -8.11 -14.04 -2.33
C ALA A 74 -7.66 -12.79 -3.10
N GLU A 75 -8.50 -11.75 -3.17
CA GLU A 75 -8.22 -10.52 -3.92
C GLU A 75 -7.21 -9.59 -3.24
N ARG A 76 -7.18 -9.55 -1.89
CA ARG A 76 -6.49 -8.48 -1.15
C ARG A 76 -5.42 -8.98 -0.19
N CYS A 77 -5.53 -10.21 0.30
CA CYS A 77 -4.68 -10.71 1.39
C CYS A 77 -3.67 -11.75 0.90
N ALA A 78 -4.09 -12.66 0.01
CA ALA A 78 -3.32 -13.82 -0.42
C ALA A 78 -2.00 -13.48 -1.13
N LEU A 79 -1.91 -12.31 -1.79
CA LEU A 79 -0.68 -11.81 -2.41
C LEU A 79 0.49 -11.74 -1.42
N CYS A 80 0.19 -11.36 -0.18
CA CYS A 80 1.14 -11.19 0.90
C CYS A 80 1.16 -12.39 1.85
N HIS A 81 -0.03 -12.85 2.25
CA HIS A 81 -0.17 -13.87 3.29
C HIS A 81 -0.23 -15.31 2.76
N GLY A 82 -0.26 -15.51 1.45
CA GLY A 82 -0.44 -16.82 0.83
C GLY A 82 -1.92 -17.25 0.84
N PRO A 83 -2.33 -18.17 -0.06
CA PRO A 83 -3.72 -18.63 -0.14
C PRO A 83 -4.16 -19.37 1.13
N ALA A 84 -3.23 -19.97 1.87
CA ALA A 84 -3.47 -20.66 3.13
C ALA A 84 -3.18 -19.80 4.38
N GLY A 85 -2.82 -18.53 4.22
CA GLY A 85 -2.52 -17.63 5.34
C GLY A 85 -1.23 -17.92 6.10
N GLN A 86 -0.26 -18.60 5.50
CA GLN A 86 1.01 -18.99 6.11
C GLN A 86 2.07 -17.87 6.09
N GLY A 87 1.75 -16.69 5.56
CA GLY A 87 2.71 -15.59 5.44
C GLY A 87 3.74 -15.81 4.33
N ASP A 88 3.42 -16.67 3.37
CA ASP A 88 4.30 -17.18 2.31
C ASP A 88 3.81 -16.79 0.90
N GLY A 89 2.98 -15.75 0.80
CA GLY A 89 2.49 -15.25 -0.49
C GLY A 89 3.64 -14.82 -1.42
N PRO A 90 3.39 -14.72 -2.73
CA PRO A 90 4.44 -14.40 -3.71
C PRO A 90 5.16 -13.07 -3.45
N ALA A 91 4.55 -12.11 -2.74
CA ALA A 91 5.21 -10.88 -2.34
C ALA A 91 6.00 -11.00 -1.00
N ALA A 92 5.77 -12.05 -0.21
CA ALA A 92 6.38 -12.27 1.11
C ALA A 92 7.92 -12.17 1.14
N PRO A 93 8.68 -12.72 0.16
CA PRO A 93 10.14 -12.64 0.19
C PRO A 93 10.70 -11.21 0.10
N SER A 94 9.92 -10.27 -0.46
CA SER A 94 10.31 -8.87 -0.62
C SER A 94 9.89 -7.95 0.53
N MET A 95 9.14 -8.46 1.51
CA MET A 95 8.60 -7.65 2.60
C MET A 95 9.45 -7.76 3.88
N ILE A 96 9.78 -6.61 4.46
CA ILE A 96 10.44 -6.49 5.76
C ILE A 96 9.60 -5.51 6.60
N PRO A 97 8.93 -5.96 7.68
CA PRO A 97 8.91 -7.33 8.20
C PRO A 97 8.14 -8.32 7.30
N ARG A 98 8.42 -9.62 7.45
CA ARG A 98 7.65 -10.70 6.80
C ARG A 98 6.16 -10.61 7.15
N PRO A 99 5.26 -10.97 6.23
CA PRO A 99 3.83 -11.10 6.52
C PRO A 99 3.56 -12.10 7.65
N ARG A 100 2.50 -11.86 8.43
CA ARG A 100 2.10 -12.73 9.55
C ARG A 100 1.58 -14.08 9.03
N ASP A 101 2.03 -15.15 9.65
CA ASP A 101 1.39 -16.46 9.57
C ASP A 101 0.18 -16.50 10.51
N PHE A 102 -1.02 -16.59 9.92
CA PHE A 102 -2.29 -16.67 10.64
C PHE A 102 -2.57 -18.06 11.21
N THR A 103 -1.94 -19.10 10.67
CA THR A 103 -2.13 -20.49 11.11
C THR A 103 -1.60 -20.74 12.52
N LEU A 104 -0.69 -19.88 13.00
CA LEU A 104 -0.13 -19.93 14.35
C LEU A 104 -1.07 -19.39 15.43
N GLY A 105 -2.10 -18.60 15.07
CA GLY A 105 -2.95 -17.92 16.05
C GLY A 105 -2.22 -16.87 16.91
N LEU A 106 -1.00 -16.47 16.53
CA LEU A 106 -0.15 -15.54 17.28
C LEU A 106 -0.23 -14.12 16.70
N TYR A 107 -1.07 -13.28 17.31
CA TYR A 107 -1.28 -11.89 16.90
C TYR A 107 -0.54 -10.92 17.83
N LYS A 108 0.17 -9.94 17.23
CA LYS A 108 0.99 -8.95 17.96
C LYS A 108 0.13 -7.98 18.78
N TYR A 109 -0.98 -7.55 18.21
CA TYR A 109 -1.95 -6.68 18.88
C TYR A 109 -3.25 -7.47 18.98
N LYS A 110 -3.60 -7.90 20.19
CA LYS A 110 -4.89 -8.54 20.47
C LYS A 110 -5.83 -7.46 21.00
N THR A 111 -6.97 -7.30 20.34
CA THR A 111 -8.11 -6.51 20.84
C THR A 111 -9.11 -7.36 21.61
N THR A 112 -8.89 -8.68 21.69
CA THR A 112 -9.72 -9.60 22.48
C THR A 112 -9.21 -9.67 23.92
N PRO A 113 -10.07 -9.51 24.95
CA PRO A 113 -9.76 -9.94 26.31
C PRO A 113 -9.39 -11.42 26.32
N ALA A 114 -8.40 -11.78 27.13
CA ALA A 114 -7.99 -13.18 27.35
C ALA A 114 -9.07 -13.98 28.07
#